data_AF-A0AAD7DZX0-F1
#
_entry.id   AF-A0AAD7DZX0-F1
#
_cell.length_a   1.000
_cell.length_b   1.000
_cell.length_c   1.000
_cell.angle_alpha   90.00
_cell.angle_beta   90.00
_cell.angle_gamma   90.00
#
_symmetry.space_group_name_H-M   'P 1'
#
loop_
_entity.id
_entity.type
_entity.pdbx_description
1 polymer ?
#
loop_
_entity_poly.entity_id
_entity_poly.type
_entity_poly.pdbx_seq_one_letter_code
_entity_poly.pdbx_strand_id
1 'polypeptide(L)'
;PFKRHCANNAEVWKFYLTLARRFDDHLVASLNNNLDPLLIFAGLFSAILTAFLIEIRKGLREDPETTTNNLLASIVLGQHTISDDTPFEPATSSRWVNGLWFTSLLFSLGSALGASVAKGWATQFSTSSPGSGWSNAHVHSKRWCGVQRWQLRLVVQSLPLLIHIAFFLFGAGLVILLF
;
A
#
# COMPACT_ATOMS: atom_id res chain seq x y z
N PRO A 1 -41.81 11.23 33.57
CA PRO A 1 -42.09 9.89 32.99
C PRO A 1 -40.92 9.28 32.19
N PHE A 2 -40.15 10.05 31.41
CA PHE A 2 -39.12 9.51 30.49
C PHE A 2 -37.76 9.16 31.12
N LYS A 3 -37.44 9.66 32.32
CA LYS A 3 -36.13 9.45 32.97
C LYS A 3 -35.80 7.97 33.28
N ARG A 4 -36.81 7.10 33.45
CA ARG A 4 -36.60 5.65 33.70
C ARG A 4 -36.12 4.89 32.46
N HIS A 5 -36.39 5.39 31.26
CA HIS A 5 -35.98 4.73 30.01
C HIS A 5 -34.56 5.11 29.55
N CYS A 6 -33.93 6.10 30.20
CA CYS A 6 -32.54 6.50 29.95
C CYS A 6 -31.58 6.10 31.08
N ALA A 7 -32.03 5.29 32.05
CA ALA A 7 -31.16 4.79 33.12
C ALA A 7 -30.02 3.92 32.55
N ASN A 8 -28.89 3.82 33.26
CA ASN A 8 -27.68 3.13 32.79
C ASN A 8 -27.90 1.64 32.39
N ASN A 9 -28.97 1.02 32.89
CA ASN A 9 -29.38 -0.36 32.61
C ASN A 9 -30.65 -0.48 31.76
N ALA A 10 -31.09 0.60 31.10
CA ALA A 10 -32.29 0.57 30.27
C ALA A 10 -32.16 -0.40 29.09
N GLU A 11 -33.25 -1.09 28.75
CA GLU A 11 -33.30 -2.05 27.64
C GLU A 11 -32.97 -1.41 26.29
N VAL A 12 -33.24 -0.12 26.13
CA VAL A 12 -32.91 0.67 24.94
C VAL A 12 -31.40 0.61 24.63
N TRP A 13 -30.54 0.68 25.65
CA TRP A 13 -29.09 0.60 25.45
C TRP A 13 -28.64 -0.81 25.05
N LYS A 14 -29.28 -1.85 25.59
CA LYS A 14 -29.02 -3.24 25.20
C LYS A 14 -29.46 -3.51 23.76
N PHE A 15 -30.63 -2.99 23.37
CA PHE A 15 -31.12 -3.09 22.00
C PHE A 15 -30.22 -2.33 21.01
N TYR A 16 -29.83 -1.09 21.35
CA TYR A 16 -28.88 -0.30 20.55
C TYR A 16 -27.55 -1.03 20.37
N LEU A 17 -26.94 -1.53 21.44
CA LEU A 17 -25.66 -2.25 21.38
C LEU A 17 -25.77 -3.53 20.55
N THR A 18 -26.91 -4.22 20.61
CA THR A 18 -27.14 -5.43 19.80
C THR A 18 -27.23 -5.10 18.31
N LEU A 19 -27.95 -4.03 17.95
CA LEU A 19 -28.08 -3.58 16.57
C LEU A 19 -26.74 -3.04 16.02
N ALA A 20 -26.05 -2.24 16.83
CA ALA A 20 -24.72 -1.71 16.51
C ALA A 20 -23.72 -2.84 16.27
N ARG A 21 -23.72 -3.88 17.10
CA ARG A 21 -22.84 -5.04 16.93
C ARG A 21 -23.09 -5.78 15.63
N ARG A 22 -24.36 -6.01 15.25
CA ARG A 22 -24.70 -6.63 13.96
C ARG A 22 -24.20 -5.78 12.79
N PHE A 23 -24.35 -4.46 12.88
CA PHE A 23 -23.86 -3.55 11.84
C PHE A 23 -22.33 -3.59 11.75
N ASP A 24 -21.64 -3.53 12.89
CA ASP A 24 -20.18 -3.57 12.96
C ASP A 24 -19.65 -4.91 12.41
N ASP A 25 -20.24 -6.04 12.78
CA ASP A 25 -19.86 -7.37 12.28
C ASP A 25 -20.01 -7.45 10.76
N HIS A 26 -21.12 -6.94 10.21
CA HIS A 26 -21.33 -6.86 8.76
C HIS A 26 -20.31 -5.95 8.06
N LEU A 27 -19.98 -4.81 8.67
CA LEU A 27 -19.01 -3.86 8.12
C LEU A 27 -17.59 -4.46 8.13
N VAL A 28 -17.20 -5.11 9.22
CA VAL A 28 -15.90 -5.80 9.36
C VAL A 28 -15.79 -6.92 8.34
N ALA A 29 -16.83 -7.75 8.19
CA ALA A 29 -16.85 -8.84 7.22
C ALA A 29 -16.74 -8.32 5.78
N SER A 30 -17.50 -7.27 5.44
CA SER A 30 -17.41 -6.63 4.13
C SER A 30 -16.02 -6.03 3.87
N LEU A 31 -15.43 -5.40 4.88
CA LEU A 31 -14.11 -4.81 4.76
C LEU A 31 -13.03 -5.88 4.54
N ASN A 32 -13.05 -6.96 5.31
CA ASN A 32 -12.11 -8.07 5.14
C ASN A 32 -12.25 -8.69 3.73
N ASN A 33 -13.48 -8.98 3.29
CA ASN A 33 -13.72 -9.56 1.96
C ASN A 33 -13.20 -8.69 0.80
N ASN A 34 -13.20 -7.36 0.95
CA ASN A 34 -12.69 -6.44 -0.08
C ASN A 34 -11.18 -6.20 0.03
N LEU A 35 -10.63 -6.17 1.25
CA LEU A 35 -9.23 -5.83 1.49
C LEU A 35 -8.30 -7.05 1.47
N ASP A 36 -8.77 -8.25 1.78
CA ASP A 36 -7.99 -9.49 1.71
C ASP A 36 -7.42 -9.72 0.30
N PRO A 37 -8.23 -9.71 -0.78
CA PRO A 37 -7.71 -9.90 -2.13
C PRO A 37 -6.77 -8.77 -2.55
N LEU A 38 -7.07 -7.53 -2.13
CA LEU A 38 -6.24 -6.37 -2.45
C LEU A 38 -4.85 -6.47 -1.82
N LEU A 39 -4.75 -6.93 -0.57
CA LEU A 39 -3.48 -7.13 0.12
C LEU A 39 -2.63 -8.20 -0.56
N ILE A 40 -3.26 -9.32 -0.93
CA ILE A 40 -2.60 -10.42 -1.64
C ILE A 40 -2.06 -9.91 -2.98
N PHE A 41 -2.90 -9.19 -3.73
CA PHE A 41 -2.50 -8.60 -5.00
C PHE A 41 -1.34 -7.61 -4.85
N ALA A 42 -1.43 -6.68 -3.89
CA ALA A 42 -0.39 -5.69 -3.64
C ALA A 42 0.95 -6.35 -3.26
N GLY A 43 0.91 -7.40 -2.42
CA GLY A 43 2.11 -8.17 -2.05
C GLY A 43 2.75 -8.87 -3.24
N LEU A 44 1.95 -9.56 -4.06
CA LEU A 44 2.44 -10.23 -5.28
C LEU A 44 3.00 -9.23 -6.29
N PHE A 45 2.29 -8.13 -6.53
CA PHE A 45 2.72 -7.07 -7.43
C PHE A 45 4.03 -6.44 -6.95
N SER A 46 4.15 -6.11 -5.66
CA SER A 46 5.40 -5.59 -5.09
C SER A 46 6.56 -6.58 -5.19
N ALA A 47 6.34 -7.89 -5.02
CA ALA A 47 7.38 -8.90 -5.18
C ALA A 47 7.88 -8.96 -6.64
N ILE A 48 6.96 -9.00 -7.60
CA ILE A 48 7.27 -9.02 -9.03
C ILE A 48 8.03 -7.74 -9.41
N LEU A 49 7.53 -6.56 -9.02
CA LEU A 49 8.18 -5.28 -9.30
C LEU A 49 9.58 -5.20 -8.68
N THR A 50 9.76 -5.73 -7.47
CA THR A 50 11.08 -5.75 -6.82
C THR A 50 12.07 -6.59 -7.61
N ALA A 51 11.65 -7.74 -8.14
CA ALA A 51 12.50 -8.57 -9.01
C ALA A 51 12.94 -7.82 -10.28
N PHE A 52 12.00 -7.16 -10.97
CA PHE A 52 12.32 -6.33 -12.14
C PHE A 52 13.21 -5.13 -11.77
N LEU A 53 12.97 -4.49 -10.63
CA LEU A 53 13.77 -3.36 -10.16
C LEU A 53 15.21 -3.77 -9.82
N ILE A 54 15.41 -4.96 -9.27
CA ILE A 54 16.75 -5.52 -9.05
C ILE A 54 17.46 -5.73 -10.39
N GLU A 55 16.76 -6.31 -11.37
CA GLU A 55 17.36 -6.60 -12.68
C GLU A 55 17.75 -5.33 -13.43
N ILE A 56 16.86 -4.33 -13.49
CA ILE A 56 17.19 -3.08 -14.18
C ILE A 56 18.29 -2.29 -13.46
N ARG A 57 18.37 -2.38 -12.13
CA ARG A 57 19.44 -1.76 -11.35
C ARG A 57 20.81 -2.37 -11.66
N LYS A 58 20.88 -3.63 -12.06
CA LYS A 58 22.15 -4.23 -12.54
C LYS A 58 22.60 -3.55 -13.83
N GLY A 59 21.68 -3.33 -14.79
CA GLY A 59 21.98 -2.61 -16.03
C GLY A 59 22.26 -1.11 -15.88
N LEU A 60 21.93 -0.53 -14.73
CA LEU A 60 22.26 0.86 -14.35
C LEU A 60 23.62 0.99 -13.65
N ARG A 61 24.28 -0.13 -13.33
CA ARG A 61 25.65 -0.14 -12.86
C ARG A 61 26.55 -0.50 -14.03
N GLU A 62 27.68 0.17 -14.08
CA GLU A 62 28.75 -0.17 -15.01
C GLU A 62 29.19 -1.61 -14.73
N ASP A 63 28.98 -2.50 -15.70
CA ASP A 63 29.26 -3.92 -15.51
C ASP A 63 30.78 -4.08 -15.52
N PRO A 64 31.41 -4.47 -14.39
CA PRO A 64 32.87 -4.49 -14.29
C PRO A 64 33.50 -5.38 -15.36
N GLU A 65 32.77 -6.38 -15.85
CA GLU A 65 33.22 -7.20 -16.98
C GLU A 65 33.28 -6.43 -18.29
N THR A 66 32.33 -5.54 -18.57
CA THR A 66 32.37 -4.70 -19.79
C THR A 66 33.51 -3.68 -19.72
N THR A 67 33.74 -3.04 -18.57
CA THR A 67 34.88 -2.14 -18.37
C THR A 67 36.19 -2.91 -18.51
N THR A 68 36.30 -4.09 -17.92
CA THR A 68 37.50 -4.93 -18.00
C THR A 68 37.73 -5.44 -19.42
N ASN A 69 36.68 -5.85 -20.13
CA ASN A 69 36.78 -6.29 -21.52
C ASN A 69 37.13 -5.15 -22.48
N ASN A 70 36.59 -3.95 -22.26
CA ASN A 70 36.95 -2.76 -23.05
C ASN A 70 38.41 -2.35 -22.79
N LEU A 71 38.88 -2.43 -21.54
CA LEU A 71 40.29 -2.21 -21.19
C LEU A 71 41.22 -3.30 -21.75
N LEU A 72 40.81 -4.57 -21.71
CA LEU A 72 41.58 -5.67 -22.31
C LEU A 72 41.64 -5.52 -23.84
N ALA A 73 40.54 -5.13 -24.48
CA ALA A 73 40.51 -4.86 -25.91
C ALA A 73 41.43 -3.70 -26.29
N SER A 74 41.44 -2.60 -25.53
CA SER A 74 42.32 -1.46 -25.81
C SER A 74 43.81 -1.80 -25.60
N ILE A 75 44.13 -2.66 -24.62
CA ILE A 75 45.48 -3.21 -24.42
C ILE A 75 45.88 -4.11 -25.59
N VAL A 76 44.99 -4.99 -26.06
CA VAL A 76 45.25 -5.90 -27.20
C VAL A 76 45.43 -5.12 -28.51
N LEU A 77 44.70 -4.02 -28.70
CA LEU A 77 44.79 -3.12 -29.86
C LEU A 77 45.98 -2.15 -29.78
N GLY A 78 46.76 -2.15 -28.68
CA GLY A 78 47.94 -1.30 -28.51
C GLY A 78 47.62 0.19 -28.30
N GLN A 79 46.39 0.51 -27.93
CA GLN A 79 45.91 1.89 -27.83
C GLN A 79 46.17 2.43 -26.41
N HIS A 80 47.28 3.15 -26.26
CA HIS A 80 47.80 3.64 -24.98
C HIS A 80 47.14 4.94 -24.46
N THR A 81 45.86 5.18 -24.77
CA THR A 81 45.12 6.32 -24.22
C THR A 81 44.28 5.86 -23.03
N ILE A 82 44.93 5.66 -21.88
CA ILE A 82 44.27 5.41 -20.59
C ILE A 82 43.92 6.77 -19.99
N SER A 83 42.90 7.43 -20.51
CA SER A 83 42.29 8.63 -19.91
C SER A 83 41.01 8.95 -20.67
N ASP A 84 40.00 8.09 -20.55
CA ASP A 84 38.63 8.58 -20.59
C ASP A 84 38.06 8.32 -19.21
N ASP A 85 38.28 9.29 -18.32
CA ASP A 85 37.59 9.42 -17.03
C ASP A 85 36.16 9.97 -17.29
N THR A 86 35.51 9.46 -18.35
CA THR A 86 34.12 9.81 -18.66
C THR A 86 33.28 9.19 -17.57
N PRO A 87 32.64 9.98 -16.70
CA PRO A 87 31.79 9.43 -15.66
C PRO A 87 30.70 8.62 -16.36
N PHE A 88 30.51 7.37 -15.94
CA PHE A 88 29.41 6.54 -16.40
C PHE A 88 28.10 7.32 -16.24
N GLU A 89 27.54 7.79 -17.36
CA GLU A 89 26.27 8.48 -17.36
C GLU A 89 25.18 7.48 -17.77
N PRO A 90 24.35 7.01 -16.83
CA PRO A 90 23.30 6.06 -17.17
C PRO A 90 22.34 6.70 -18.17
N ALA A 91 21.95 5.92 -19.19
CA ALA A 91 20.99 6.33 -20.21
C ALA A 91 19.78 7.03 -19.58
N THR A 92 19.41 8.19 -20.11
CA THR A 92 18.31 9.03 -19.60
C THR A 92 16.99 8.25 -19.51
N SER A 93 16.73 7.34 -20.45
CA SER A 93 15.57 6.41 -20.42
C SER A 93 15.56 5.55 -19.15
N SER A 94 16.71 5.04 -18.73
CA SER A 94 16.84 4.17 -17.56
C SER A 94 16.51 4.88 -16.24
N ARG A 95 16.83 6.18 -16.14
CA ARG A 95 16.44 7.01 -14.99
C ARG A 95 14.91 7.17 -14.88
N TRP A 96 14.24 7.43 -16.01
CA TRP A 96 12.78 7.58 -16.05
C TRP A 96 12.05 6.27 -15.72
N VAL A 97 12.50 5.14 -16.28
CA VAL A 97 11.93 3.82 -15.98
C VAL A 97 12.10 3.47 -14.50
N ASN A 98 13.27 3.75 -13.93
CA ASN A 98 13.50 3.52 -12.49
C ASN A 98 12.54 4.34 -11.62
N GLY A 99 12.34 5.62 -11.95
CA GLY A 99 11.40 6.49 -11.26
C GLY A 99 9.95 6.03 -11.37
N LEU A 100 9.50 5.64 -12.58
CA LEU A 100 8.16 5.11 -12.82
C LEU A 100 7.91 3.80 -12.07
N TRP A 101 8.89 2.90 -12.04
CA TRP A 101 8.77 1.64 -11.33
C TRP A 101 8.82 1.82 -9.81
N PHE A 102 9.68 2.69 -9.30
CA PHE A 102 9.72 3.00 -7.87
C PHE A 102 8.43 3.65 -7.39
N THR A 103 7.88 4.59 -8.16
CA THR A 103 6.59 5.22 -7.85
C THR A 103 5.43 4.23 -7.91
N SER A 104 5.41 3.31 -8.90
CA SER A 104 4.43 2.22 -8.94
C SER A 104 4.50 1.31 -7.72
N LEU A 105 5.71 0.98 -7.26
CA LEU A 105 5.93 0.18 -6.06
C LEU A 105 5.41 0.92 -4.82
N LEU A 106 5.70 2.22 -4.70
CA LEU A 106 5.25 3.04 -3.58
C LEU A 106 3.72 3.15 -3.52
N PHE A 107 3.04 3.30 -4.66
CA PHE A 107 1.58 3.30 -4.72
C PHE A 107 0.99 1.94 -4.32
N SER A 108 1.59 0.83 -4.75
CA SER A 108 1.19 -0.51 -4.32
C SER A 108 1.33 -0.68 -2.80
N LEU A 109 2.48 -0.28 -2.25
CA LEU A 109 2.76 -0.39 -0.82
C LEU A 109 1.86 0.53 0.00
N GLY A 110 1.61 1.76 -0.47
CA GLY A 110 0.68 2.70 0.14
C GLY A 110 -0.73 2.15 0.19
N SER A 111 -1.17 1.45 -0.84
CA SER A 111 -2.45 0.73 -0.85
C SER A 111 -2.46 -0.41 0.19
N ALA A 112 -1.42 -1.24 0.24
CA ALA A 112 -1.31 -2.29 1.26
C ALA A 112 -1.35 -1.74 2.70
N LEU A 113 -0.67 -0.62 2.95
CA LEU A 113 -0.69 0.07 4.25
C LEU A 113 -2.08 0.62 4.57
N GLY A 114 -2.74 1.29 3.63
CA GLY A 114 -4.09 1.80 3.83
C GLY A 114 -5.11 0.70 4.14
N ALA A 115 -5.01 -0.44 3.44
CA ALA A 115 -5.83 -1.61 3.69
C ALA A 115 -5.53 -2.24 5.07
N SER A 116 -4.26 -2.29 5.47
CA SER A 116 -3.86 -2.78 6.80
C SER A 116 -4.40 -1.89 7.91
N VAL A 117 -4.33 -0.56 7.76
CA VAL A 117 -4.91 0.41 8.70
C VAL A 117 -6.43 0.23 8.77
N ALA A 118 -7.11 0.11 7.63
CA ALA A 118 -8.56 -0.10 7.61
C ALA A 118 -8.98 -1.37 8.35
N LYS A 119 -8.25 -2.48 8.17
CA LYS A 119 -8.45 -3.70 8.96
C LYS A 119 -8.18 -3.49 10.45
N GLY A 120 -7.09 -2.81 10.79
CA GLY A 120 -6.76 -2.51 12.19
C GLY A 120 -7.85 -1.70 12.89
N TRP A 121 -8.50 -0.78 12.18
CA TRP A 121 -9.69 -0.10 12.69
C TRP A 121 -10.84 -1.07 12.90
N ALA A 122 -11.16 -1.90 11.91
CA ALA A 122 -12.28 -2.85 11.96
C ALA A 122 -12.19 -3.81 13.17
N THR A 123 -11.00 -4.33 13.47
CA THR A 123 -10.80 -5.17 14.66
C THR A 123 -10.93 -4.40 15.98
N GLN A 124 -10.60 -3.11 15.99
CA GLN A 124 -10.80 -2.27 17.17
C GLN A 124 -12.29 -2.04 17.48
N PHE A 125 -13.17 -2.02 16.47
CA PHE A 125 -14.62 -1.92 16.65
C PHE A 125 -15.24 -3.17 17.28
N SER A 126 -14.75 -4.37 16.92
CA SER A 126 -15.31 -5.62 17.44
C SER A 126 -14.96 -5.90 18.91
N THR A 127 -14.00 -5.19 19.50
CA THR A 127 -13.65 -5.35 20.92
C THR A 127 -14.70 -4.70 21.84
N SER A 128 -15.66 -5.51 22.28
CA SER A 128 -16.63 -5.12 23.31
C SER A 128 -15.96 -5.06 24.69
N SER A 129 -16.04 -3.90 25.35
CA SER A 129 -15.64 -3.75 26.75
C SER A 129 -16.71 -4.32 27.70
N PRO A 130 -16.36 -5.06 28.77
CA PRO A 130 -17.32 -5.60 29.74
C PRO A 130 -17.86 -4.54 30.74
N GLY A 131 -18.30 -3.37 30.24
CA GLY A 131 -18.85 -2.26 31.02
C GLY A 131 -20.37 -2.14 31.03
N SER A 132 -20.90 -1.18 31.80
CA SER A 132 -22.34 -0.84 31.84
C SER A 132 -22.86 -0.39 30.45
N GLY A 133 -24.11 -0.73 30.13
CA GLY A 133 -24.69 -0.53 28.79
C GLY A 133 -24.60 0.91 28.27
N TRP A 134 -24.75 1.90 29.15
CA TRP A 134 -24.59 3.31 28.79
C TRP A 134 -23.13 3.72 28.48
N SER A 135 -22.17 3.25 29.29
CA SER A 135 -20.74 3.57 29.08
C SER A 135 -20.25 3.00 27.75
N ASN A 136 -20.64 1.76 27.44
CA ASN A 136 -20.34 1.11 26.17
C ASN A 136 -20.99 1.83 24.98
N ALA A 137 -22.24 2.29 25.11
CA ALA A 137 -22.91 3.04 24.06
C ALA A 137 -22.24 4.40 23.80
N HIS A 138 -21.78 5.09 24.84
CA HIS A 138 -21.06 6.36 24.70
C HIS A 138 -19.69 6.19 24.04
N VAL A 139 -18.93 5.15 24.42
CA VAL A 139 -17.65 4.81 23.80
C VAL A 139 -17.84 4.40 22.34
N HIS A 140 -18.85 3.59 22.04
CA HIS A 140 -19.21 3.19 20.67
C HIS A 140 -19.53 4.42 19.80
N SER A 141 -20.38 5.32 20.29
CA SER A 141 -20.75 6.55 19.57
C SER A 141 -19.54 7.46 19.29
N LYS A 142 -18.61 7.61 20.24
CA LYS A 142 -17.36 8.36 20.00
C LYS A 142 -16.47 7.70 18.96
N ARG A 143 -16.32 6.37 19.01
CA ARG A 143 -15.55 5.62 18.00
C ARG A 143 -16.18 5.75 16.61
N TRP A 144 -17.51 5.68 16.53
CA TRP A 144 -18.27 5.88 15.29
C TRP A 144 -18.09 7.28 14.68
N CYS A 145 -18.09 8.31 15.53
CA CYS A 145 -17.79 9.67 15.12
C CYS A 145 -16.34 9.78 14.59
N GLY A 146 -15.41 9.03 15.18
CA GLY A 146 -14.05 8.85 14.66
C GLY A 146 -14.01 8.26 13.25
N VAL A 147 -14.77 7.20 12.96
CA VAL A 147 -14.87 6.58 11.61
C VAL A 147 -15.38 7.56 10.57
N GLN A 148 -16.44 8.29 10.92
CA GLN A 148 -17.03 9.31 10.06
C GLN A 148 -16.04 10.46 9.81
N ARG A 149 -15.29 10.86 10.83
CA ARG A 149 -14.30 11.93 10.74
C ARG A 149 -13.05 11.53 9.95
N TRP A 150 -12.62 10.28 10.05
CA TRP A 150 -11.49 9.73 9.29
C TRP A 150 -11.85 9.33 7.86
N GLN A 151 -13.10 9.46 7.45
CA GLN A 151 -13.58 9.11 6.12
C GLN A 151 -13.08 7.74 5.64
N LEU A 152 -13.14 6.73 6.52
CA LEU A 152 -12.66 5.37 6.23
C LEU A 152 -13.23 4.84 4.91
N ARG A 153 -14.46 5.21 4.57
CA ARG A 153 -15.08 4.92 3.27
C ARG A 153 -14.30 5.47 2.08
N LEU A 154 -13.81 6.70 2.14
CA LEU A 154 -13.05 7.32 1.04
C LEU A 154 -11.66 6.70 0.90
N VAL A 155 -11.01 6.34 2.02
CA VAL A 155 -9.73 5.61 1.99
C VAL A 155 -9.94 4.22 1.37
N VAL A 156 -10.96 3.48 1.81
CA VAL A 156 -11.29 2.13 1.30
C VAL A 156 -11.70 2.17 -0.17
N GLN A 157 -12.37 3.23 -0.61
CA GLN A 157 -12.75 3.41 -2.02
C GLN A 157 -11.58 3.84 -2.91
N SER A 158 -10.57 4.56 -2.39
CA SER A 158 -9.40 5.01 -3.17
C SER A 158 -8.32 3.93 -3.28
N LEU A 159 -8.28 2.99 -2.35
CA LEU A 159 -7.35 1.87 -2.27
C LEU A 159 -7.21 1.05 -3.58
N PRO A 160 -8.32 0.61 -4.23
CA PRO A 160 -8.25 -0.05 -5.54
C PRO A 160 -7.72 0.87 -6.64
N LEU A 161 -8.09 2.14 -6.65
CA LEU A 161 -7.62 3.12 -7.65
C LEU A 161 -6.10 3.26 -7.63
N LEU A 162 -5.49 3.32 -6.43
CA LEU A 162 -4.03 3.36 -6.29
C LEU A 162 -3.34 2.16 -6.96
N ILE A 163 -3.91 0.97 -6.82
CA ILE A 163 -3.38 -0.24 -7.42
C ILE A 163 -3.47 -0.21 -8.96
N HIS A 164 -4.59 0.28 -9.50
CA HIS A 164 -4.71 0.44 -10.95
C HIS A 164 -3.69 1.46 -11.49
N ILE A 165 -3.51 2.59 -10.80
CA ILE A 165 -2.49 3.60 -11.15
C ILE A 165 -1.10 2.96 -11.13
N ALA A 166 -0.77 2.17 -10.10
CA ALA A 166 0.49 1.44 -10.02
C ALA A 166 0.69 0.50 -11.22
N PHE A 167 -0.34 -0.24 -11.62
CA PHE A 167 -0.30 -1.12 -12.78
C PHE A 167 -0.02 -0.37 -14.08
N PHE A 168 -0.70 0.76 -14.31
CA PHE A 168 -0.47 1.60 -15.50
C PHE A 168 0.93 2.20 -15.52
N LEU A 169 1.45 2.70 -14.38
CA LEU A 169 2.81 3.22 -14.28
C LEU A 169 3.86 2.15 -14.60
N PHE A 170 3.65 0.93 -14.06
CA PHE A 170 4.54 -0.20 -14.33
C PHE A 170 4.55 -0.57 -15.82
N GLY A 171 3.36 -0.67 -16.42
CA GLY A 171 3.20 -0.95 -17.85
C GLY A 171 3.85 0.13 -18.74
N ALA A 172 3.70 1.40 -18.40
CA ALA A 172 4.36 2.49 -19.11
C ALA A 172 5.89 2.36 -19.04
N GLY A 173 6.44 2.01 -17.88
CA GLY A 173 7.88 1.76 -17.73
C GLY A 173 8.37 0.55 -18.53
N LEU A 174 7.56 -0.52 -18.66
CA LEU A 174 7.89 -1.66 -19.52
C LEU A 174 7.94 -1.29 -21.00
N VAL A 175 7.00 -0.47 -21.46
CA VAL A 175 6.99 0.02 -22.85
C VAL A 175 8.27 0.82 -23.12
N ILE A 176 8.63 1.75 -22.24
CA ILE A 176 9.86 2.57 -22.39
C ILE A 176 11.13 1.71 -22.31
N LEU A 177 11.11 0.57 -21.61
CA LEU A 177 12.25 -0.33 -21.55
C LEU A 177 12.42 -1.14 -22.85
N LEU A 178 11.32 -1.49 -23.51
CA LEU A 178 11.33 -2.34 -24.71
C LEU A 178 11.70 -1.57 -26.00
N PHE A 179 11.39 -0.28 -26.05
CA PHE A 179 11.64 0.60 -27.20
C PHE A 179 12.86 1.48 -26.98
#